data_AF-A0A3P6T4Q1-F1
#
_entry.id   AF-A0A3P6T4Q1-F1
#
_cell.length_a   1.000
_cell.length_b   1.000
_cell.length_c   1.000
_cell.angle_alpha   90.00
_cell.angle_beta   90.00
_cell.angle_gamma   90.00
#
_symmetry.space_group_name_H-M   'P 1'
#
loop_
_entity.id
_entity.type
_entity.pdbx_description
1 polymer ?
#
loop_
_entity_poly.entity_id
_entity_poly.type
_entity_poly.pdbx_seq_one_letter_code
_entity_poly.pdbx_strand_id
1 'polypeptide(L)'
;MISTATDPLEIELPDVEVPAFRALLRFLYSDEVEIGPESVMTTLYTAKKYAVPAMETACVEFLKQSLGADNAFMLLTQVRDIVY
;
A
#
# COMPACT_ATOMS: atom_id res chain seq x y z
N MET A 1 2.22 33.81 -24.25
CA MET A 1 1.58 32.51 -24.50
C MET A 1 2.63 31.46 -24.24
N ILE A 2 2.51 30.70 -23.16
CA ILE A 2 3.44 29.59 -22.86
C ILE A 2 2.99 28.43 -23.75
N SER A 3 3.81 28.08 -24.73
CA SER A 3 3.61 26.89 -25.55
C SER A 3 3.82 25.66 -24.66
N THR A 4 2.74 24.97 -24.33
CA THR A 4 2.75 23.62 -23.76
C THR A 4 3.14 22.66 -24.88
N ALA A 5 4.42 22.60 -25.22
CA ALA A 5 4.96 21.47 -25.97
C ALA A 5 5.24 20.38 -24.94
N THR A 6 4.34 19.41 -24.84
CA THR A 6 4.51 18.19 -24.03
C THR A 6 5.87 17.60 -24.34
N ASP A 7 6.78 17.64 -23.36
CA ASP A 7 8.06 16.95 -23.45
C ASP A 7 7.76 15.46 -23.68
N PRO A 8 8.46 14.75 -24.59
CA PRO A 8 8.19 13.34 -24.89
C PRO A 8 8.44 12.39 -23.70
N LEU A 9 8.78 12.93 -22.52
CA LEU A 9 8.97 12.22 -21.26
C LEU A 9 7.82 12.40 -20.26
N GLU A 10 6.82 13.25 -20.53
CA GLU A 10 5.67 13.40 -19.63
C GLU A 10 4.73 12.20 -19.79
N ILE A 11 4.59 11.42 -18.70
CA ILE A 11 3.67 10.28 -18.63
C ILE A 11 2.51 10.70 -17.72
N GLU A 12 1.35 10.92 -18.33
CA GLU A 12 0.13 11.21 -17.58
C GLU A 12 -0.48 9.92 -17.01
N LEU A 13 -0.84 9.96 -15.73
CA LEU A 13 -1.43 8.84 -14.99
C LEU A 13 -2.78 9.25 -14.40
N PRO A 14 -3.86 9.29 -15.21
CA PRO A 14 -5.16 9.81 -14.77
C PRO A 14 -5.88 8.91 -13.76
N ASP A 15 -5.62 7.60 -13.77
CA ASP A 15 -6.32 6.62 -12.91
C ASP A 15 -5.51 6.22 -11.66
N VAL A 16 -4.45 6.96 -11.33
CA VAL A 16 -3.59 6.64 -10.19
C VAL A 16 -3.50 7.84 -9.27
N GLU A 17 -3.84 7.63 -8.00
CA GLU A 17 -3.70 8.66 -6.99
C GLU A 17 -2.22 8.93 -6.67
N VAL A 18 -1.86 10.20 -6.53
CA VAL A 18 -0.51 10.65 -6.13
C VAL A 18 0.05 9.90 -4.90
N PRO A 19 -0.69 9.74 -3.79
CA PRO A 19 -0.18 9.00 -2.63
C PRO A 19 0.14 7.53 -2.92
N ALA A 20 -0.68 6.84 -3.71
CA ALA A 20 -0.47 5.43 -4.06
C ALA A 20 0.76 5.24 -4.96
N PHE A 21 0.93 6.13 -5.95
CA PHE A 21 2.11 6.10 -6.82
C PHE A 21 3.39 6.45 -6.05
N ARG A 22 3.33 7.42 -5.13
CA ARG A 22 4.46 7.78 -4.26
C ARG A 22 4.88 6.61 -3.38
N ALA A 23 3.92 5.86 -2.82
CA ALA A 23 4.20 4.66 -2.05
C ALA A 23 4.88 3.58 -2.92
N LEU A 24 4.43 3.40 -4.15
CA LEU A 24 5.05 2.47 -5.11
C LEU A 24 6.49 2.87 -5.45
N LEU A 25 6.75 4.15 -5.71
CA LEU A 25 8.11 4.63 -5.95
C LEU A 25 9.00 4.43 -4.72
N ARG A 26 8.52 4.75 -3.52
CA ARG A 26 9.28 4.49 -2.28
C ARG A 26 9.63 3.02 -2.16
N PHE A 27 8.66 2.13 -2.33
CA PHE A 27 8.90 0.69 -2.31
C PHE A 27 9.97 0.26 -3.32
N LEU A 28 9.92 0.76 -4.56
CA LEU A 28 10.90 0.41 -5.59
C LEU A 28 12.33 0.88 -5.28
N TYR A 29 12.50 1.98 -4.55
CA TYR A 29 13.82 2.59 -4.31
C TYR A 29 14.38 2.33 -2.89
N SER A 30 13.54 2.04 -1.90
CA SER A 30 13.96 1.80 -0.51
C SER A 30 13.48 0.46 0.07
N ASP A 31 12.67 -0.31 -0.66
CA ASP A 31 12.02 -1.55 -0.19
C ASP A 31 11.12 -1.33 1.04
N GLU A 32 10.76 -0.06 1.33
CA GLU A 32 9.89 0.32 2.44
C GLU A 32 8.43 0.38 1.99
N VAL A 33 7.57 -0.27 2.78
CA VAL A 33 6.13 -0.34 2.53
C VAL A 33 5.40 0.56 3.54
N GLU A 34 5.00 1.75 3.12
CA GLU A 34 4.08 2.61 3.88
C GLU A 34 2.64 2.39 3.39
N ILE A 35 1.88 1.56 4.11
CA ILE A 35 0.47 1.26 3.81
C ILE A 35 -0.40 1.67 5.00
N GLY A 36 -1.45 2.46 4.74
CA GLY A 36 -2.49 2.80 5.71
C GLY A 36 -3.80 2.07 5.39
N PRO A 37 -4.71 1.90 6.37
CA PRO A 37 -6.00 1.21 6.17
C PRO A 37 -6.90 1.92 5.16
N GLU A 38 -6.77 3.24 5.00
CA GLU A 38 -7.50 4.03 4.00
C GLU A 38 -6.84 4.00 2.60
N SER A 39 -5.52 3.82 2.54
CA SER A 39 -4.74 3.86 1.29
C SER A 39 -4.38 2.48 0.74
N VAL A 40 -4.58 1.41 1.50
CA VAL A 40 -4.22 0.04 1.10
C VAL A 40 -4.93 -0.40 -0.19
N MET A 41 -6.18 0.01 -0.40
CA MET A 41 -6.95 -0.37 -1.58
C MET A 41 -6.39 0.27 -2.86
N THR A 42 -6.09 1.58 -2.81
CA THR A 42 -5.52 2.32 -3.95
C THR A 42 -4.07 1.91 -4.21
N THR A 43 -3.33 1.62 -3.16
CA THR A 43 -1.96 1.09 -3.24
C THR A 43 -1.94 -0.32 -3.86
N LEU A 44 -2.85 -1.21 -3.45
CA LEU A 44 -2.99 -2.55 -4.03
C LEU A 44 -3.35 -2.48 -5.53
N TYR A 45 -4.27 -1.59 -5.90
CA TYR A 45 -4.62 -1.36 -7.30
C TYR A 45 -3.41 -0.92 -8.12
N THR A 46 -2.64 0.02 -7.58
CA THR A 46 -1.43 0.56 -8.23
C THR A 46 -0.35 -0.52 -8.37
N ALA A 47 -0.10 -1.30 -7.31
CA ALA A 47 0.84 -2.43 -7.34
C ALA A 47 0.47 -3.46 -8.41
N LYS A 48 -0.83 -3.77 -8.56
CA LYS A 48 -1.32 -4.66 -9.63
C LYS A 48 -1.16 -4.04 -11.01
N LYS A 49 -1.51 -2.77 -11.18
CA LYS A 49 -1.44 -2.04 -12.46
C LYS A 49 0.00 -1.98 -13.00
N TYR A 50 0.99 -1.80 -12.12
CA TYR A 50 2.41 -1.73 -12.48
C TYR A 50 3.17 -3.06 -12.28
N ALA A 51 2.46 -4.17 -12.04
CA ALA A 51 3.02 -5.51 -11.89
C ALA A 51 4.17 -5.58 -10.86
N VAL A 52 3.96 -5.04 -9.66
CA VAL A 52 4.90 -5.09 -8.53
C VAL A 52 4.43 -6.14 -7.51
N PRO A 53 4.77 -7.43 -7.69
CA PRO A 53 4.20 -8.53 -6.90
C PRO A 53 4.59 -8.51 -5.42
N ALA A 54 5.77 -7.98 -5.09
CA ALA A 54 6.22 -7.87 -3.70
C ALA A 54 5.34 -6.88 -2.91
N MET A 55 5.02 -5.73 -3.52
CA MET A 55 4.10 -4.75 -2.95
C MET A 55 2.65 -5.27 -2.89
N GLU A 56 2.21 -6.01 -3.91
CA GLU A 56 0.90 -6.67 -3.89
C GLU A 56 0.76 -7.61 -2.69
N THR A 57 1.78 -8.44 -2.46
CA THR A 57 1.81 -9.40 -1.35
C THR A 57 1.74 -8.66 -0.01
N ALA A 58 2.53 -7.60 0.17
CA ALA A 58 2.51 -6.80 1.39
C ALA A 58 1.14 -6.14 1.65
N CYS A 59 0.48 -5.61 0.63
CA CYS A 59 -0.89 -5.09 0.73
C CYS A 59 -1.90 -6.17 1.13
N VAL A 60 -1.80 -7.36 0.55
CA VAL A 60 -2.71 -8.48 0.87
C VAL A 60 -2.48 -8.99 2.31
N GLU A 61 -1.23 -9.06 2.75
CA GLU A 61 -0.91 -9.42 4.13
C GLU A 61 -1.42 -8.36 5.12
N PHE A 62 -1.23 -7.09 4.81
CA PHE A 62 -1.78 -5.99 5.61
C PHE A 62 -3.31 -6.10 5.72
N LEU A 63 -4.02 -6.32 4.62
CA LEU A 63 -5.48 -6.51 4.63
C LEU A 63 -5.90 -7.72 5.47
N LYS A 64 -5.21 -8.86 5.32
CA LYS A 64 -5.47 -10.06 6.13
C LYS A 64 -5.24 -9.81 7.61
N GLN A 65 -4.19 -9.07 7.95
CA GLN A 65 -3.89 -8.70 9.34
C GLN A 65 -4.87 -7.69 9.89
N SER A 66 -5.27 -6.64 9.15
CA SER A 66 -6.28 -5.68 9.61
C SER A 66 -7.64 -6.35 9.86
N LEU A 67 -8.06 -7.26 8.96
CA LEU A 67 -9.28 -8.05 9.15
C LEU A 67 -9.18 -9.05 10.32
N GLY A 68 -7.97 -9.48 10.67
CA GLY A 68 -7.71 -10.40 11.78
C GLY A 68 -7.39 -9.72 13.12
N ALA A 69 -6.83 -8.51 13.11
CA ALA A 69 -6.27 -7.81 14.28
C ALA A 69 -7.35 -7.21 15.18
N ASP A 70 -8.53 -6.91 14.65
CA ASP A 70 -9.73 -6.64 15.47
C ASP A 70 -10.03 -7.80 16.44
N ASN A 71 -9.58 -9.03 16.13
CA ASN A 71 -9.79 -10.22 16.98
C ASN A 71 -8.50 -10.86 17.54
N ALA A 72 -7.32 -10.62 16.94
CA ALA A 72 -6.08 -11.32 17.33
C ALA A 72 -5.41 -10.70 18.57
N PHE A 73 -5.58 -9.40 18.81
CA PHE A 73 -4.93 -8.74 19.96
C PHE A 73 -5.64 -9.05 21.29
N MET A 74 -6.97 -9.15 21.29
CA MET A 74 -7.74 -9.50 22.50
C MET A 74 -7.48 -10.94 22.97
N LEU A 75 -7.20 -11.88 22.05
CA LEU A 75 -6.87 -13.26 22.42
C LEU A 75 -5.47 -13.39 23.04
N LEU A 76 -4.49 -12.61 22.58
CA LEU A 76 -3.11 -12.67 23.11
C LEU A 76 -2.96 -12.06 24.50
N THR A 77 -3.83 -11.11 24.89
CA THR A 77 -3.87 -10.58 26.26
C THR A 77 -4.68 -11.46 27.21
N GLN A 78 -5.77 -12.11 26.76
CA GLN A 78 -6.57 -12.97 27.63
C GLN A 78 -5.85 -14.27 28.03
N VAL A 79 -5.00 -14.84 27.17
CA VAL A 79 -4.26 -16.07 27.48
C VAL A 79 -3.20 -15.86 28.57
N ARG A 80 -2.72 -14.63 28.77
CA ARG A 80 -1.68 -14.34 29.77
C ARG A 80 -2.23 -14.27 31.20
N ASP A 81 -3.50 -13.92 31.36
CA ASP A 81 -4.15 -13.80 32.67
C ASP A 81 -4.62 -15.17 33.22
N ILE A 82 -4.78 -16.17 32.36
CA ILE A 82 -5.26 -17.51 32.77
C ILE A 82 -4.12 -18.41 33.33
N VAL A 83 -2.86 -17.95 33.30
CA VAL A 83 -1.68 -18.75 33.71
C VAL A 83 -0.89 -18.13 34.88
N TYR A 84 -1.51 -17.26 35.71
CA TYR A 84 -0.88 -16.80 36.96
C TYR A 84 -1.78 -16.99 38.18
#